data_AF-G0NCP2-F1
#
_entry.id   AF-G0NCP2-F1
#
_cell.length_a   1.000
_cell.length_b   1.000
_cell.length_c   1.000
_cell.angle_alpha   90.00
_cell.angle_beta   90.00
_cell.angle_gamma   90.00
#
_symmetry.space_group_name_H-M   'P 1'
#
loop_
_entity.id
_entity.type
_entity.pdbx_description
1 polymer ?
#
loop_
_entity_poly.entity_id
_entity_poly.type
_entity_poly.pdbx_seq_one_letter_code
_entity_poly.pdbx_strand_id
1 'polypeptide(L)'
;MTKQLLLFLTIIVISTIAEKRLPDPNKVEDELMAAGMNDKYISKFIDFQIRHYMDMDKAEEEEKKIGKKGLQDAILKRDAEKMKKMQLTWPEREKDILAEYLKKALN
;
A
#
# COMPACT_ATOMS: atom_id res chain seq x y z
N MET A 1 16.82 -17.54 7.80
CA MET A 1 15.35 -17.68 7.94
C MET A 1 14.64 -16.39 8.36
N THR A 2 15.30 -15.23 8.38
CA THR A 2 14.73 -13.96 8.90
C THR A 2 14.03 -13.11 7.82
N LYS A 3 14.44 -13.23 6.55
CA LYS A 3 13.89 -12.41 5.44
C LYS A 3 12.43 -12.75 5.09
N GLN A 4 12.02 -14.00 5.26
CA GLN A 4 10.63 -14.40 4.99
C GLN A 4 9.67 -13.94 6.09
N LEU A 5 10.13 -13.80 7.34
CA LEU A 5 9.30 -13.31 8.44
C LEU A 5 8.89 -11.85 8.25
N LEU A 6 9.79 -11.00 7.73
CA LEU A 6 9.50 -9.60 7.43
C LEU A 6 8.41 -9.45 6.36
N LEU A 7 8.45 -10.29 5.33
CA LEU A 7 7.46 -10.33 4.25
C LEU A 7 6.05 -10.69 4.73
N PHE A 8 5.91 -11.49 5.79
CA PHE A 8 4.60 -11.81 6.37
C PHE A 8 4.10 -10.69 7.30
N LEU A 9 5.00 -10.01 8.01
CA LEU A 9 4.63 -8.90 8.88
C LEU A 9 4.07 -7.72 8.08
N THR A 10 4.63 -7.42 6.90
CA THR A 10 4.10 -6.41 5.98
C THR A 10 2.69 -6.73 5.48
N ILE A 11 2.32 -8.02 5.36
CA ILE A 11 0.99 -8.44 4.90
C ILE A 11 -0.04 -8.31 6.03
N ILE A 12 0.36 -8.60 7.28
CA ILE A 12 -0.56 -8.58 8.43
C ILE A 12 -0.92 -7.15 8.83
N VAL A 13 -0.01 -6.18 8.74
CA VAL A 13 -0.29 -4.76 9.06
C VAL A 13 -1.39 -4.16 8.17
N ILE A 14 -1.49 -4.61 6.92
CA ILE A 14 -2.56 -4.16 5.99
C ILE A 14 -3.93 -4.75 6.37
N SER A 15 -3.96 -5.86 7.12
CA SER A 15 -5.17 -6.67 7.29
C SER A 15 -5.94 -6.42 8.60
N THR A 16 -5.38 -5.71 9.60
CA THR A 16 -5.92 -5.76 10.98
C THR A 16 -6.23 -4.43 11.66
N ILE A 17 -6.00 -3.28 11.05
CA ILE A 17 -6.25 -1.98 11.70
C ILE A 17 -6.92 -1.07 10.68
N ALA A 18 -7.95 -0.33 11.09
CA ALA A 18 -8.56 0.75 10.32
C ALA A 18 -7.47 1.46 9.49
N GLU A 19 -7.51 1.26 8.18
CA GLU A 19 -6.38 1.60 7.33
C GLU A 19 -6.13 3.10 7.44
N LYS A 20 -4.98 3.47 8.01
CA LYS A 20 -4.55 4.87 8.02
C LYS A 20 -4.25 5.22 6.56
N ARG A 21 -5.08 6.08 5.97
CA ARG A 21 -4.76 6.68 4.67
C ARG A 21 -3.37 7.31 4.79
N LEU A 22 -2.51 6.99 3.83
CA LEU A 22 -1.24 7.67 3.69
C LEU A 22 -1.49 9.16 3.42
N PRO A 23 -0.48 10.01 3.65
CA PRO A 23 -0.54 11.41 3.28
C PRO A 23 -0.86 11.62 1.80
N ASP A 24 -1.19 12.86 1.44
CA ASP A 24 -1.43 13.26 0.05
C ASP A 24 -0.33 12.75 -0.90
N PRO A 25 -0.68 12.25 -2.11
CA PRO A 25 0.28 11.71 -3.06
C PRO A 25 1.50 12.59 -3.32
N ASN A 26 1.35 13.92 -3.38
CA ASN A 26 2.49 14.82 -3.62
C ASN A 26 3.48 14.79 -2.44
N LYS A 27 2.97 14.73 -1.21
CA LYS A 27 3.81 14.63 -0.02
C LYS A 27 4.52 13.27 0.04
N VAL A 28 3.85 12.20 -0.38
CA VAL A 28 4.46 10.87 -0.49
C VAL A 28 5.59 10.89 -1.52
N GLU A 29 5.34 11.51 -2.68
CA GLU A 29 6.33 11.68 -3.75
C GLU A 29 7.58 12.40 -3.24
N ASP A 30 7.41 13.55 -2.61
CA ASP A 30 8.50 14.36 -2.06
C ASP A 30 9.34 13.59 -1.02
N GLU A 31 8.69 12.88 -0.09
CA GLU A 31 9.40 12.11 0.94
C GLU A 31 10.17 10.93 0.35
N LEU A 32 9.62 10.24 -0.66
CA LEU A 32 10.30 9.13 -1.34
C LEU A 32 11.43 9.60 -2.25
N MET A 33 11.24 10.73 -2.94
CA MET A 33 12.29 11.39 -3.72
C MET A 33 13.45 11.84 -2.80
N ALA A 34 13.14 12.43 -1.65
CA ALA A 34 14.14 12.83 -0.66
C ALA A 34 14.91 11.62 -0.07
N ALA A 35 14.25 10.46 0.05
CA ALA A 35 14.88 9.21 0.43
C ALA A 35 15.73 8.57 -0.70
N GLY A 36 15.74 9.17 -1.89
CA GLY A 36 16.53 8.73 -3.04
C GLY A 36 15.93 7.54 -3.78
N MET A 37 14.60 7.35 -3.70
CA MET A 37 13.88 6.36 -4.49
C MET A 37 13.82 6.81 -5.96
N ASN A 38 13.89 5.87 -6.89
CA ASN A 38 13.81 6.20 -8.31
C ASN A 38 12.36 6.55 -8.71
N ASP A 39 12.20 7.67 -9.42
CA ASP A 39 10.92 8.22 -9.89
C ASP A 39 9.98 7.18 -10.53
N LYS A 40 10.53 6.26 -11.34
CA LYS A 40 9.74 5.19 -11.97
C LYS A 40 9.00 4.30 -10.95
N TYR A 41 9.61 4.04 -9.79
CA TYR A 41 9.00 3.22 -8.74
C TYR A 41 8.08 4.05 -7.84
N ILE A 42 8.41 5.33 -7.61
CA ILE A 42 7.55 6.29 -6.92
C ILE A 42 6.22 6.44 -7.67
N SER A 43 6.29 6.74 -8.98
CA SER A 43 5.12 6.84 -9.85
C SER A 43 4.25 5.59 -9.79
N LYS A 44 4.86 4.39 -9.86
CA LYS A 44 4.12 3.12 -9.74
C LYS A 44 3.45 2.93 -8.38
N PHE A 45 4.11 3.35 -7.30
CA PHE A 45 3.55 3.29 -5.96
C PHE A 45 2.35 4.23 -5.81
N ILE A 46 2.50 5.49 -6.23
CA ILE A 46 1.45 6.50 -6.18
C ILE A 46 0.23 6.07 -6.99
N ASP A 47 0.45 5.60 -8.22
CA ASP A 47 -0.61 5.05 -9.07
C ASP A 47 -1.37 3.90 -8.39
N PHE A 48 -0.65 3.03 -7.67
CA PHE A 48 -1.26 1.95 -6.91
C PHE A 48 -2.10 2.49 -5.76
N GLN A 49 -1.59 3.45 -4.98
CA GLN A 49 -2.30 4.06 -3.85
C GLN A 49 -3.58 4.79 -4.28
N ILE A 50 -3.51 5.59 -5.35
CA ILE A 50 -4.67 6.31 -5.89
C ILE A 50 -5.78 5.32 -6.28
N ARG A 51 -5.44 4.27 -7.03
CA ARG A 51 -6.42 3.24 -7.43
C ARG A 51 -6.98 2.49 -6.23
N HIS A 52 -6.13 2.18 -5.26
CA HIS A 52 -6.54 1.50 -4.03
C HIS A 52 -7.58 2.32 -3.27
N TYR A 53 -7.33 3.62 -3.03
CA TYR A 53 -8.30 4.49 -2.36
C TYR A 53 -9.59 4.67 -3.17
N MET A 54 -9.50 4.86 -4.49
CA MET A 54 -10.68 4.94 -5.34
C MET A 54 -11.55 3.67 -5.28
N ASP A 55 -10.92 2.49 -5.25
CA ASP A 55 -11.65 1.22 -5.16
C ASP A 55 -12.25 1.03 -3.76
N MET A 56 -11.52 1.40 -2.70
CA MET A 56 -12.03 1.36 -1.32
C MET A 56 -13.22 2.31 -1.13
N ASP A 57 -13.15 3.54 -1.65
CA ASP A 57 -14.25 4.52 -1.59
C ASP A 57 -15.49 3.99 -2.30
N LYS A 58 -15.33 3.40 -3.49
CA LYS A 58 -16.43 2.77 -4.23
C LYS A 58 -17.03 1.59 -3.48
N ALA A 59 -16.19 0.75 -2.87
CA ALA A 59 -16.67 -0.38 -2.09
C ALA A 59 -17.41 0.10 -0.84
N GLU A 60 -16.91 1.11 -0.14
CA GLU A 60 -17.59 1.68 1.02
C GLU A 60 -18.97 2.24 0.64
N GLU A 61 -19.06 2.99 -0.46
CA GLU A 61 -20.34 3.48 -0.99
C GLU A 61 -21.29 2.34 -1.34
N GLU A 62 -20.80 1.29 -1.99
CA GLU A 62 -21.63 0.16 -2.40
C GLU A 62 -22.10 -0.65 -1.19
N GLU A 63 -21.24 -0.90 -0.21
CA GLU A 63 -21.59 -1.58 1.04
C GLU A 63 -22.67 -0.78 1.82
N LYS A 64 -22.59 0.56 1.82
CA LYS A 64 -23.63 1.43 2.39
C LYS A 64 -24.96 1.31 1.64
N LYS A 65 -24.94 1.20 0.31
CA LYS A 65 -26.15 1.06 -0.52
C LYS A 65 -26.83 -0.29 -0.34
N ILE A 66 -26.06 -1.38 -0.34
CA ILE A 66 -26.61 -2.75 -0.33
C ILE A 66 -26.75 -3.34 1.09
N GLY A 67 -26.21 -2.66 2.11
CA GLY A 67 -26.23 -3.10 3.51
C GLY A 67 -25.42 -4.37 3.79
N LYS A 68 -24.55 -4.79 2.87
CA LYS A 68 -23.68 -5.96 2.99
C LYS A 68 -22.24 -5.51 3.08
N LYS A 69 -21.46 -6.17 3.93
CA LYS A 69 -20.01 -5.93 4.11
C LYS A 69 -19.19 -6.99 3.37
N GLY A 70 -17.93 -6.68 3.07
CA GLY A 70 -16.92 -7.61 2.54
C GLY A 70 -16.36 -7.25 1.17
N LEU A 71 -16.85 -6.18 0.53
CA LEU A 71 -16.27 -5.65 -0.71
C LEU A 71 -14.92 -5.00 -0.43
N GLN A 72 -14.82 -4.26 0.68
CA GLN A 72 -13.55 -3.67 1.13
C GLN A 72 -12.51 -4.76 1.43
N ASP A 73 -12.89 -5.82 2.15
CA ASP A 73 -12.00 -6.94 2.45
C ASP A 73 -11.50 -7.66 1.18
N ALA A 74 -12.36 -7.78 0.17
CA ALA A 74 -11.99 -8.38 -1.12
C ALA A 74 -10.96 -7.50 -1.86
N ILE A 75 -11.12 -6.18 -1.82
CA ILE A 75 -10.16 -5.22 -2.38
C ILE A 75 -8.83 -5.31 -1.64
N LEU A 76 -8.83 -5.32 -0.31
CA LEU A 76 -7.61 -5.43 0.50
C LEU A 76 -6.80 -6.68 0.15
N LYS A 77 -7.45 -7.84 0.06
CA LYS A 77 -6.78 -9.10 -0.33
C LYS A 77 -6.18 -9.01 -1.74
N ARG A 78 -6.96 -8.51 -2.69
CA ARG A 78 -6.53 -8.33 -4.08
C ARG A 78 -5.34 -7.36 -4.18
N ASP A 79 -5.38 -6.27 -3.44
CA ASP A 79 -4.37 -5.22 -3.51
C ASP A 79 -3.09 -5.60 -2.76
N ALA A 80 -3.19 -6.36 -1.67
CA ALA A 80 -2.04 -6.98 -1.03
C ALA A 80 -1.28 -7.92 -1.99
N GLU A 81 -2.00 -8.73 -2.77
CA GLU A 81 -1.38 -9.58 -3.80
C GLU A 81 -0.74 -8.77 -4.93
N LYS A 82 -1.41 -7.72 -5.41
CA LYS A 82 -0.87 -6.83 -6.44
C LYS A 82 0.38 -6.10 -5.96
N MET A 83 0.35 -5.56 -4.74
CA MET A 83 1.49 -4.88 -4.12
C MET A 83 2.68 -5.82 -3.99
N LYS A 84 2.45 -7.04 -3.49
CA LYS A 84 3.48 -8.08 -3.40
C LYS A 84 4.09 -8.40 -4.77
N LYS A 85 3.25 -8.63 -5.79
CA LYS A 85 3.73 -8.89 -7.17
C LYS A 85 4.52 -7.72 -7.73
N MET A 86 4.06 -6.49 -7.48
CA MET A 86 4.76 -5.28 -7.90
C MET A 86 6.14 -5.20 -7.26
N GLN A 87 6.23 -5.28 -5.92
CA GLN A 87 7.48 -5.21 -5.17
C GLN A 87 8.46 -6.34 -5.52
N LEU A 88 7.99 -7.55 -5.86
CA LEU A 88 8.89 -8.64 -6.27
C LEU A 88 9.75 -8.30 -7.50
N THR A 89 9.26 -7.40 -8.37
CA THR A 89 9.99 -6.97 -9.57
C THR A 89 10.93 -5.79 -9.32
N TRP A 90 10.94 -5.24 -8.11
CA TRP A 90 11.71 -4.04 -7.79
C TRP A 90 13.12 -4.39 -7.30
N PRO A 91 14.11 -3.49 -7.49
CA PRO A 91 15.40 -3.60 -6.83
C PRO A 91 15.22 -3.57 -5.30
N GLU A 92 16.07 -4.30 -4.57
CA GLU A 92 15.96 -4.40 -3.11
C GLU A 92 16.05 -3.03 -2.43
N ARG A 93 16.95 -2.17 -2.89
CA ARG A 93 17.09 -0.78 -2.41
C ARG A 93 15.78 0.00 -2.42
N GLU A 94 15.00 -0.13 -3.50
CA GLU A 94 13.72 0.59 -3.66
C GLU A 94 12.65 0.04 -2.72
N LYS A 95 12.69 -1.27 -2.45
CA LYS A 95 11.79 -1.91 -1.47
C LYS A 95 12.13 -1.48 -0.05
N ASP A 96 13.42 -1.39 0.28
CA ASP A 96 13.89 -0.99 1.60
C ASP A 96 13.49 0.46 1.90
N ILE A 97 13.71 1.38 0.95
CA ILE A 97 13.29 2.78 1.08
C ILE A 97 11.78 2.87 1.30
N LEU A 98 10.99 2.16 0.50
CA LEU A 98 9.54 2.16 0.65
C LEU A 98 9.10 1.55 1.99
N ALA A 99 9.72 0.47 2.44
CA ALA A 99 9.40 -0.17 3.71
C ALA A 99 9.68 0.74 4.91
N GLU A 100 10.80 1.48 4.88
CA GLU A 100 11.13 2.48 5.90
C GLU A 100 10.12 3.62 5.92
N TYR A 101 9.74 4.14 4.75
CA TYR A 101 8.70 5.15 4.62
C TYR A 101 7.36 4.68 5.19
N LEU A 102 6.88 3.49 4.80
CA LEU A 102 5.61 2.94 5.28
C LEU A 102 5.63 2.72 6.80
N LYS A 103 6.75 2.24 7.35
CA LYS A 103 6.91 2.09 8.80
C LYS A 103 6.83 3.44 9.51
N LYS A 104 7.37 4.51 8.95
CA LYS A 104 7.28 5.87 9.51
C LYS A 104 5.86 6.44 9.38
N ALA A 105 5.20 6.24 8.24
CA ALA A 105 3.88 6.81 7.96
C ALA A 105 2.74 6.14 8.74
N LEU A 106 2.88 4.85 9.09
CA LEU A 106 1.83 4.07 9.75
C LEU A 106 1.93 4.03 11.29
N ASN A 107 3.11 4.31 11.86
CA ASN A 107 3.27 4.50 13.30
C ASN A 107 2.69 5.85 13.72
#